data_AF-A0A383DQP0-F1
#
_entry.id   AF-A0A383DQP0-F1
#
_cell.length_a   1.000
_cell.length_b   1.000
_cell.length_c   1.000
_cell.angle_alpha   90.00
_cell.angle_beta   90.00
_cell.angle_gamma   90.00
#
_symmetry.space_group_name_H-M   'P 1'
#
loop_
_entity.id
_entity.type
_entity.pdbx_description
1 polymer ?
#
loop_
_entity_poly.entity_id
_entity_poly.type
_entity_poly.pdbx_seq_one_letter_code
_entity_poly.pdbx_strand_id
1 'polypeptide(L)'
;MRLKSILIVVDKFPTTFGHSTYVKEVAVKLQKMEFKVAIGAFTFTEEPPKNVEKVFLNKTMLFSKKNALKFDIIHLHQSKMTYFFLFNKRNTPVIFHYHGASNFIQRLNFKISMCLFYKKISKIIPVSYTALDQIKMMSKKIPPVKVIFNGVDYNFFNDNKSID
;
A
#
# COMPACT_ATOMS: atom_id res chain seq x y z
N MET A 1 21.59 15.01 -4.74
CA MET A 1 20.52 14.79 -3.74
C MET A 1 20.05 13.35 -3.86
N ARG A 2 19.94 12.57 -2.77
CA ARG A 2 19.50 11.16 -2.87
C ARG A 2 18.00 11.12 -3.14
N LEU A 3 17.57 10.34 -4.13
CA LEU A 3 16.15 10.11 -4.42
C LEU A 3 15.48 9.45 -3.20
N LYS A 4 14.31 9.97 -2.82
CA LYS A 4 13.50 9.36 -1.76
C LYS A 4 13.01 7.99 -2.24
N SER A 5 13.05 7.00 -1.36
CA SER A 5 12.63 5.64 -1.67
C SER A 5 11.31 5.24 -1.00
N ILE A 6 10.45 4.57 -1.77
CA ILE A 6 9.14 4.09 -1.33
C ILE A 6 9.08 2.58 -1.53
N LEU A 7 8.72 1.85 -0.47
CA LEU A 7 8.35 0.45 -0.56
C LEU A 7 6.83 0.31 -0.52
N ILE A 8 6.23 -0.08 -1.64
CA ILE A 8 4.83 -0.49 -1.71
C ILE A 8 4.75 -1.94 -1.24
N VAL A 9 3.94 -2.20 -0.21
CA VAL A 9 3.87 -3.51 0.43
C VAL A 9 2.50 -4.13 0.19
N VAL A 10 2.54 -5.31 -0.42
CA VAL A 10 1.41 -6.22 -0.62
C VAL A 10 1.79 -7.61 -0.10
N ASP A 11 0.82 -8.48 0.10
CA ASP A 11 1.10 -9.84 0.56
C ASP A 11 1.60 -10.76 -0.55
N LYS A 12 0.97 -10.70 -1.72
CA LYS A 12 1.32 -11.40 -2.95
C LYS A 12 1.29 -10.41 -4.09
N PHE A 13 2.23 -10.53 -5.02
CA PHE A 13 2.23 -9.78 -6.26
C PHE A 13 2.10 -10.72 -7.48
N PRO A 14 1.21 -10.44 -8.43
CA PRO A 14 0.16 -9.43 -8.35
C PRO A 14 -0.84 -9.77 -7.24
N THR A 15 -1.58 -8.76 -6.78
CA THR A 15 -2.74 -8.94 -5.88
C THR A 15 -3.97 -9.43 -6.66
N THR A 16 -5.19 -9.12 -6.17
CA THR A 16 -6.45 -9.45 -6.85
C THR A 16 -6.92 -8.34 -7.81
N PHE A 17 -7.18 -8.68 -9.06
CA PHE A 17 -7.83 -7.85 -10.08
C PHE A 17 -7.41 -6.36 -10.03
N GLY A 18 -8.35 -5.44 -9.85
CA GLY A 18 -8.13 -3.98 -9.90
C GLY A 18 -7.13 -3.45 -8.86
N HIS A 19 -6.91 -4.16 -7.74
CA HIS A 19 -5.87 -3.78 -6.78
C HIS A 19 -4.48 -3.91 -7.42
N SER A 20 -4.26 -4.91 -8.27
CA SER A 20 -2.98 -5.13 -8.95
C SER A 20 -2.70 -4.06 -9.98
N THR A 21 -3.71 -3.71 -10.78
CA THR A 21 -3.63 -2.59 -11.74
C THR A 21 -3.26 -1.31 -11.02
N TYR A 22 -3.94 -1.01 -9.91
CA TYR A 22 -3.65 0.17 -9.11
C TYR A 22 -2.21 0.19 -8.57
N VAL A 23 -1.74 -0.92 -7.98
CA VAL A 23 -0.36 -1.01 -7.46
C VAL A 23 0.67 -0.80 -8.56
N LYS A 24 0.48 -1.40 -9.74
CA LYS A 24 1.36 -1.22 -10.90
C LYS A 24 1.37 0.25 -11.36
N GLU A 25 0.20 0.86 -11.53
CA GLU A 25 0.03 2.26 -11.94
C GLU A 25 0.67 3.25 -10.96
N VAL A 26 0.42 3.07 -9.66
CA VAL A 26 1.02 3.91 -8.62
C VAL A 26 2.54 3.78 -8.62
N ALA A 27 3.07 2.57 -8.78
CA ALA A 27 4.52 2.37 -8.82
C ALA A 27 5.14 3.13 -10.00
N VAL A 28 4.56 3.02 -11.19
CA VAL A 28 5.02 3.73 -12.40
C VAL A 28 4.92 5.25 -12.23
N LYS A 29 3.79 5.75 -11.70
CA LYS A 29 3.60 7.19 -11.48
C LYS A 29 4.58 7.76 -10.46
N LEU A 30 4.87 7.05 -9.38
CA LEU A 30 5.87 7.45 -8.39
C LEU A 30 7.29 7.47 -8.98
N GLN A 31 7.63 6.53 -9.86
CA GLN A 31 8.93 6.57 -10.57
C GLN A 31 9.05 7.77 -11.49
N LYS A 32 7.97 8.13 -12.22
CA LYS A 32 7.93 9.34 -13.05
C LYS A 32 8.11 10.62 -12.24
N MET A 33 7.77 10.59 -10.95
CA MET A 33 8.03 11.65 -9.97
C MET A 33 9.41 11.51 -9.29
N GLU A 34 10.32 10.73 -9.89
CA GLU A 34 11.71 10.53 -9.43
C GLU A 34 11.85 9.84 -8.06
N PHE A 35 10.85 9.08 -7.61
CA PHE A 35 11.03 8.22 -6.44
C PHE A 35 11.73 6.91 -6.83
N LYS A 36 12.62 6.41 -5.97
CA LYS A 36 13.07 5.01 -6.04
C LYS A 36 11.93 4.13 -5.52
N VAL A 37 11.28 3.36 -6.38
CA VAL A 37 10.13 2.53 -6.00
C VAL A 37 10.51 1.06 -5.94
N ALA A 38 10.07 0.40 -4.88
CA ALA A 38 10.10 -1.04 -4.74
C ALA A 38 8.70 -1.59 -4.45
N ILE A 39 8.42 -2.81 -4.90
CA ILE A 39 7.28 -3.60 -4.47
C ILE A 39 7.78 -4.75 -3.60
N GLY A 40 7.26 -4.81 -2.38
CA GLY A 40 7.50 -5.88 -1.43
C GLY A 40 6.33 -6.85 -1.38
N ALA A 41 6.59 -8.14 -1.57
CA ALA A 41 5.60 -9.22 -1.37
C ALA A 41 6.24 -10.50 -0.84
N PHE A 42 5.47 -11.37 -0.18
CA PHE A 42 5.94 -12.70 0.23
C PHE A 42 6.07 -13.66 -0.96
N THR A 43 5.33 -13.41 -2.03
CA THR A 43 5.33 -14.25 -3.23
C THR A 43 5.11 -13.38 -4.45
N PHE A 44 5.85 -13.68 -5.52
CA PHE A 44 5.72 -13.05 -6.82
C PHE A 44 5.39 -14.12 -7.85
N THR A 45 4.28 -13.98 -8.57
CA THR A 45 3.97 -14.80 -9.76
C THR A 45 4.10 -14.00 -11.06
N GLU A 46 4.31 -12.69 -10.96
CA GLU A 46 4.65 -11.80 -12.07
C GLU A 46 5.77 -10.85 -11.66
N GLU A 47 6.49 -10.32 -12.65
CA GLU A 47 7.48 -9.27 -12.43
C GLU A 47 6.83 -7.90 -12.20
N PRO A 48 7.39 -7.06 -11.31
CA PRO A 48 7.02 -5.65 -11.19
C PRO A 48 7.19 -4.88 -12.52
N PRO A 49 6.56 -3.70 -12.66
CA PRO A 49 6.83 -2.80 -13.79
C PRO A 49 8.33 -2.47 -13.93
N LYS A 50 8.75 -2.11 -15.14
CA LYS A 50 10.16 -1.78 -15.45
C LYS A 50 10.73 -0.77 -14.43
N ASN A 51 11.97 -1.00 -14.01
CA ASN A 51 12.70 -0.18 -13.02
C ASN A 51 12.11 -0.18 -11.59
N VAL A 52 11.05 -0.95 -11.31
CA VAL A 52 10.51 -1.11 -9.95
C VAL A 52 11.25 -2.26 -9.29
N GLU A 53 11.90 -2.01 -8.16
CA GLU A 53 12.67 -3.03 -7.45
C GLU A 53 11.75 -4.10 -6.86
N LYS A 54 12.07 -5.36 -7.11
CA LYS A 54 11.38 -6.53 -6.54
C LYS A 54 11.98 -6.89 -5.19
N VAL A 55 11.17 -6.85 -4.12
CA VAL A 55 11.63 -7.19 -2.77
C VAL A 55 10.84 -8.38 -2.22
N PHE A 56 11.51 -9.51 -2.01
CA PHE A 56 10.92 -10.65 -1.31
C PHE A 56 10.85 -10.37 0.19
N LEU A 57 9.64 -10.39 0.74
CA LEU A 57 9.41 -10.25 2.17
C LEU A 57 9.57 -11.59 2.85
N ASN A 58 10.01 -11.56 4.11
CA ASN A 58 10.10 -12.76 4.94
C ASN A 58 9.07 -12.67 6.08
N LYS A 59 8.29 -13.73 6.31
CA LYS A 59 7.32 -13.79 7.42
C LYS A 59 8.00 -13.68 8.79
N THR A 60 9.27 -14.08 8.90
CA THR A 60 10.08 -13.92 10.12
C THR A 60 10.30 -12.46 10.52
N MET A 61 10.07 -11.50 9.61
CA MET A 61 10.08 -10.07 9.91
C MET A 61 9.08 -9.67 11.02
N LEU A 62 8.03 -10.48 11.23
CA LEU A 62 7.13 -10.30 12.37
C LEU A 62 7.88 -10.40 13.72
N PHE A 63 8.86 -11.30 13.78
CA PHE A 63 9.60 -11.67 14.99
C PHE A 63 10.99 -11.01 15.08
N SER A 64 11.44 -10.34 14.01
CA SER A 64 12.74 -9.66 14.00
C SER A 64 12.68 -8.28 14.65
N LYS A 65 13.46 -8.08 15.72
CA LYS A 65 13.64 -6.77 16.36
C LYS A 65 14.31 -5.72 15.44
N LYS A 66 15.01 -6.16 14.39
CA LYS A 66 15.68 -5.31 13.39
C LYS A 66 15.08 -5.56 12.01
N ASN A 67 13.98 -4.89 11.69
CA ASN A 67 13.47 -4.86 10.31
C ASN A 67 14.22 -3.80 9.49
N ALA A 68 15.39 -4.18 9.00
CA ALA A 68 16.33 -3.33 8.27
C ALA A 68 15.93 -3.04 6.81
N LEU A 69 14.63 -2.89 6.51
CA LEU A 69 14.23 -2.38 5.20
C LEU A 69 14.52 -0.87 5.15
N LYS A 70 15.61 -0.50 4.47
CA LYS A 70 16.14 0.86 4.33
C LYS A 70 15.37 1.66 3.26
N PHE A 71 14.06 1.82 3.47
CA PHE A 71 13.22 2.70 2.66
C PHE A 71 12.85 3.96 3.45
N ASP A 72 12.67 5.07 2.73
CA ASP A 72 12.30 6.35 3.35
C ASP A 72 10.80 6.40 3.70
N ILE A 73 9.97 5.65 2.96
CA ILE A 73 8.53 5.50 3.21
C ILE A 73 8.11 4.04 3.01
N ILE A 74 7.26 3.54 3.91
CA ILE A 74 6.55 2.27 3.75
C ILE A 74 5.09 2.57 3.39
N HIS A 75 4.62 2.01 2.28
CA HIS A 75 3.26 2.22 1.76
C HIS A 75 2.49 0.90 1.78
N LEU A 76 1.71 0.68 2.83
CA LEU A 76 0.95 -0.56 3.05
C LEU A 76 -0.39 -0.51 2.32
N HIS A 77 -0.75 -1.58 1.62
CA HIS A 77 -2.00 -1.64 0.85
C HIS A 77 -3.08 -2.59 1.43
N GLN A 78 -2.74 -3.36 2.47
CA GLN A 78 -3.65 -4.35 3.07
C GLN A 78 -3.49 -4.35 4.59
N SER A 79 -4.61 -4.43 5.34
CA SER A 79 -4.60 -4.43 6.82
C SER A 79 -3.71 -5.51 7.40
N LYS A 80 -3.68 -6.70 6.78
CA LYS A 80 -2.81 -7.79 7.27
C LYS A 80 -1.32 -7.45 7.24
N MET A 81 -0.89 -6.51 6.39
CA MET A 81 0.52 -6.12 6.35
C MET A 81 0.94 -5.25 7.53
N THR A 82 -0.01 -4.67 8.28
CA THR A 82 0.34 -3.91 9.49
C THR A 82 0.96 -4.81 10.55
N TYR A 83 0.53 -6.07 10.66
CA TYR A 83 1.08 -6.99 11.66
C TYR A 83 2.60 -7.18 11.42
N PHE A 84 3.00 -7.53 10.21
CA PHE A 84 4.42 -7.78 9.88
C PHE A 84 5.32 -6.55 10.05
N PHE A 85 4.78 -5.34 9.84
CA PHE A 85 5.59 -4.12 9.81
C PHE A 85 5.53 -3.29 11.09
N LEU A 86 4.45 -3.38 11.87
CA LEU A 86 4.15 -2.44 12.96
C LEU A 86 4.20 -3.06 14.35
N PHE A 87 4.40 -4.37 14.52
CA PHE A 87 4.67 -4.92 15.86
C PHE A 87 6.01 -4.39 16.40
N ASN A 88 7.06 -4.38 15.57
CA ASN A 88 8.37 -3.85 15.93
C ASN A 88 8.40 -2.31 15.85
N LYS A 89 9.25 -1.68 16.68
CA LYS A 89 9.48 -0.23 16.61
C LYS A 89 10.15 0.09 15.27
N ARG A 90 9.65 1.11 14.58
CA ARG A 90 10.19 1.58 13.30
C ARG A 90 10.15 3.11 13.28
N ASN A 91 11.22 3.70 12.76
CA ASN A 91 11.33 5.16 12.60
C ASN A 91 10.90 5.63 11.20
N THR A 92 10.80 4.71 10.23
CA THR A 92 10.30 5.01 8.89
C THR A 92 8.81 5.35 8.92
N PRO A 93 8.38 6.47 8.32
CA PRO A 93 6.98 6.79 8.13
C PRO A 93 6.20 5.70 7.39
N VAL A 94 4.99 5.42 7.87
CA VAL A 94 4.11 4.41 7.29
C VAL A 94 2.84 5.08 6.79
N ILE A 95 2.57 4.91 5.50
CA ILE A 95 1.34 5.33 4.84
C ILE A 95 0.48 4.08 4.64
N PHE A 96 -0.76 4.12 5.10
CA PHE A 96 -1.71 3.03 4.90
C PHE A 96 -2.74 3.42 3.84
N HIS A 97 -2.75 2.69 2.73
CA HIS A 97 -3.68 2.88 1.63
C HIS A 97 -4.90 1.98 1.81
N TYR A 98 -6.08 2.58 1.89
CA TYR A 98 -7.31 1.87 2.18
C TYR A 98 -8.24 1.83 0.97
N HIS A 99 -8.40 0.62 0.42
CA HIS A 99 -9.22 0.32 -0.76
C HIS A 99 -10.68 -0.02 -0.44
N GLY A 100 -11.09 0.05 0.83
CA GLY A 100 -12.38 -0.48 1.28
C GLY A 100 -12.30 -1.94 1.75
N ALA A 101 -13.24 -2.35 2.59
CA ALA A 101 -13.40 -3.73 3.03
C ALA A 101 -14.71 -4.32 2.51
N SER A 102 -14.62 -5.33 1.64
CA SER A 102 -15.80 -5.90 0.96
C SER A 102 -16.57 -6.91 1.81
N ASN A 103 -15.95 -7.49 2.84
CA ASN A 103 -16.56 -8.53 3.67
C ASN A 103 -16.27 -8.35 5.17
N PHE A 104 -16.99 -9.11 5.99
CA PHE A 104 -16.88 -9.06 7.45
C PHE A 104 -15.46 -9.33 7.95
N ILE A 105 -14.77 -10.32 7.39
CA ILE A 105 -13.40 -10.69 7.78
C ILE A 105 -12.42 -9.53 7.54
N GLN A 106 -12.51 -8.88 6.38
CA GLN A 106 -11.68 -7.72 6.07
C GLN A 106 -11.98 -6.54 7.01
N ARG A 107 -13.25 -6.30 7.33
CA ARG A 107 -13.67 -5.26 8.29
C ARG A 107 -13.12 -5.54 9.67
N LEU A 108 -13.29 -6.77 10.18
CA LEU A 108 -12.76 -7.19 11.48
C LEU A 108 -11.24 -7.05 11.54
N ASN A 109 -10.54 -7.51 10.50
CA ASN A 109 -9.09 -7.39 10.39
C ASN A 109 -8.63 -5.92 10.41
N PHE A 110 -9.32 -5.04 9.70
CA PHE A 110 -9.04 -3.61 9.74
C PHE A 110 -9.26 -3.01 11.14
N LYS A 111 -10.38 -3.35 11.80
CA LYS A 111 -10.67 -2.89 13.18
C LYS A 111 -9.56 -3.25 14.15
N ILE A 112 -9.13 -4.51 14.13
CA ILE A 112 -8.05 -5.01 15.00
C ILE A 112 -6.73 -4.30 14.67
N SER A 113 -6.39 -4.18 13.39
CA SER A 113 -5.19 -3.47 12.92
C SER A 113 -5.16 -2.01 13.41
N MET A 114 -6.26 -1.26 13.28
CA MET A 114 -6.33 0.12 13.76
C MET A 114 -6.23 0.21 15.28
N CYS A 115 -6.91 -0.67 16.01
CA CYS A 115 -6.84 -0.73 17.47
C CYS A 115 -5.38 -0.86 17.96
N LEU A 116 -4.62 -1.75 17.32
CA LEU A 116 -3.23 -2.03 17.69
C LEU A 116 -2.23 -0.97 17.19
N PHE A 117 -2.44 -0.43 15.99
CA PHE A 117 -1.36 0.26 15.27
C PHE A 117 -1.66 1.69 14.80
N TYR A 118 -2.83 2.29 15.10
CA TYR A 118 -3.12 3.64 14.59
C TYR A 118 -2.02 4.67 14.92
N LYS A 119 -1.42 4.62 16.12
CA LYS A 119 -0.33 5.55 16.50
C LYS A 119 0.97 5.33 15.71
N LYS A 120 1.15 4.16 15.09
CA LYS A 120 2.34 3.80 14.30
C LYS A 120 2.16 4.05 12.81
N ILE A 121 0.94 4.42 12.39
CA ILE A 121 0.63 4.80 11.01
C ILE A 121 0.70 6.32 10.93
N SER A 122 1.55 6.85 10.05
CA SER A 122 1.75 8.29 9.91
C SER A 122 0.56 8.95 9.22
N LYS A 123 0.00 8.31 8.18
CA LYS A 123 -1.14 8.82 7.38
C LYS A 123 -1.96 7.67 6.81
N ILE A 124 -3.25 7.89 6.62
CA ILE A 124 -4.14 7.01 5.84
C ILE A 124 -4.59 7.71 4.56
N ILE A 125 -4.58 6.97 3.45
CA ILE A 125 -5.11 7.38 2.15
C ILE A 125 -6.30 6.48 1.81
N PRO A 126 -7.55 6.91 2.06
CA PRO A 126 -8.72 6.25 1.51
C PRO A 126 -8.93 6.65 0.05
N VAL A 127 -9.38 5.70 -0.76
CA VAL A 127 -9.62 5.88 -2.21
C VAL A 127 -10.90 6.66 -2.55
N SER A 128 -11.75 6.92 -1.56
CA SER A 128 -13.01 7.65 -1.73
C SER A 128 -13.55 8.15 -0.39
N TYR A 129 -14.56 9.03 -0.42
CA TYR A 129 -15.30 9.42 0.79
C TYR A 129 -16.05 8.25 1.41
N THR A 130 -16.63 7.35 0.60
CA THR A 130 -17.25 6.11 1.10
C THR A 130 -16.25 5.24 1.87
N ALA A 131 -15.02 5.13 1.37
CA ALA A 131 -13.96 4.40 2.07
C ALA A 131 -13.58 5.09 3.39
N LEU A 132 -13.54 6.43 3.42
CA LEU A 132 -13.34 7.20 4.65
C LEU A 132 -14.47 6.98 5.67
N ASP A 133 -15.72 7.00 5.25
CA ASP A 133 -16.86 6.77 6.14
C ASP A 133 -16.83 5.34 6.69
N GLN A 134 -16.46 4.36 5.87
CA GLN A 134 -16.23 2.99 6.31
C GLN A 134 -15.15 2.92 7.40
N ILE A 135 -14.04 3.66 7.25
CA ILE A 135 -12.99 3.74 8.28
C ILE A 135 -13.57 4.33 9.58
N LYS A 136 -14.32 5.44 9.51
CA LYS A 136 -14.90 6.11 10.68
C LYS A 136 -15.90 5.23 11.43
N MET A 137 -16.69 4.43 10.70
CA MET A 137 -17.60 3.44 11.30
C MET A 137 -16.85 2.31 12.00
N MET A 138 -15.63 1.99 11.56
CA MET A 138 -14.87 0.87 12.09
C MET A 138 -13.91 1.25 13.21
N SER A 139 -13.39 2.48 13.24
CA SER A 139 -12.42 2.92 14.24
C SER A 139 -12.73 4.32 14.76
N LYS A 140 -12.77 4.46 16.08
CA LYS A 140 -12.90 5.76 16.76
C LYS A 140 -11.62 6.60 16.69
N LYS A 141 -10.47 5.93 16.58
CA LYS A 141 -9.16 6.57 16.52
C LYS A 141 -8.51 6.26 15.18
N ILE A 142 -8.24 7.29 14.40
CA ILE A 142 -7.65 7.18 13.07
C ILE A 142 -6.46 8.13 12.95
N PRO A 143 -5.40 7.75 12.22
CA PRO A 143 -4.31 8.66 11.87
C PRO A 143 -4.80 9.83 10.99
N PRO A 144 -3.95 10.83 10.72
CA PRO A 144 -4.24 11.86 9.73
C PRO A 144 -4.67 11.25 8.39
N VAL A 145 -5.74 11.79 7.81
CA VAL A 145 -6.37 11.27 6.58
C VAL A 145 -6.23 12.28 5.45
N LYS A 146 -5.91 11.79 4.25
CA LYS A 146 -6.13 12.54 3.00
C LYS A 146 -6.79 11.63 1.98
N VAL A 147 -8.04 11.94 1.62
CA VAL A 147 -8.75 11.24 0.54
C VAL A 147 -8.02 11.50 -0.78
N ILE A 148 -7.67 10.43 -1.50
CA ILE A 148 -7.08 10.53 -2.84
C ILE A 148 -7.84 9.55 -3.71
N PHE A 149 -8.58 10.06 -4.68
CA PHE A 149 -9.31 9.24 -5.64
C PHE A 149 -8.34 8.46 -6.51
N ASN A 150 -8.67 7.19 -6.75
CA ASN A 150 -7.94 6.40 -7.74
C ASN A 150 -8.11 7.06 -9.12
N GLY A 151 -7.01 7.25 -9.83
CA GLY A 151 -7.09 7.58 -11.25
C GLY A 151 -7.58 6.39 -12.06
N VAL A 152 -8.07 6.67 -13.26
CA VAL A 152 -8.37 5.65 -14.27
C VAL A 152 -7.25 5.62 -15.31
N ASP A 153 -7.06 4.47 -15.96
CA ASP A 153 -6.26 4.42 -17.18
C ASP A 153 -7.07 5.05 -18.31
N TYR A 154 -6.72 6.29 -18.66
CA TYR A 154 -7.43 7.03 -19.69
C TYR A 154 -7.37 6.32 -21.05
N ASN A 155 -6.26 5.63 -21.36
CA ASN A 155 -6.09 4.94 -22.65
C ASN A 155 -7.01 3.73 -22.77
N PHE A 156 -7.34 3.08 -21.65
CA PHE A 156 -8.28 1.95 -21.65
C PHE A 156 -9.72 2.39 -21.98
N PHE A 157 -10.12 3.59 -21.54
CA PHE A 157 -11.47 4.11 -21.74
C PHE A 157 -11.59 5.08 -22.92
N ASN A 158 -10.49 5.35 -23.62
CA ASN A 158 -10.47 6.17 -24.82
C ASN A 158 -10.38 5.23 -26.03
N ASP A 159 -11.50 5.03 -26.73
CA ASP A 159 -11.62 4.15 -27.91
C ASP A 159 -10.78 4.59 -29.12
N ASN A 160 -10.07 5.72 -29.03
CA ASN A 160 -9.20 6.21 -30.09
C ASN A 160 -7.88 5.42 -30.17
N LYS A 161 -7.98 4.19 -30.66
CA LYS A 161 -6.95 3.64 -31.54
C LYS A 161 -7.03 4.42 -32.86
N SER A 162 -6.27 5.50 -32.99
CA SER A 162 -5.80 5.87 -34.31
C SER A 162 -4.89 4.73 -34.78
N ILE A 163 -5.38 3.97 -35.74
CA ILE A 163 -4.56 3.11 -36.57
C ILE A 163 -3.74 4.08 -37.42
N ASP A 164 -2.45 4.23 -37.08
CA ASP A 164 -1.41 4.71 -37.99
C ASP A 164 -0.33 3.61 -38.07
#